data_AF-Q32CE8-F1
#
_entry.id   AF-Q32CE8-F1
#
_cell.length_a   1.000
_cell.length_b   1.000
_cell.length_c   1.000
_cell.angle_alpha   90.00
_cell.angle_beta   90.00
_cell.angle_gamma   90.00
#
_symmetry.space_group_name_H-M   'P 1'
#
loop_
_entity.id
_entity.type
_entity.pdbx_description
1 polymer ?
#
loop_
_entity_poly.entity_id
_entity_poly.type
_entity_poly.pdbx_seq_one_letter_code
_entity_poly.pdbx_strand_id
1 'polypeptide(L)' 'MVQLEGSENRIAVARGRYIKAIEQYNVTIRKFPAVLTAKVMDYTPKKNYLPDDVAAVSKAPTIDFSQNANAH' A
#
# COMPACT_ATOMS: atom_id res chain seq x y z
N MET A 1 2.29 23.33 -16.17
CA MET A 1 2.16 22.89 -14.77
C MET A 1 1.55 21.49 -14.63
N VAL A 2 0.66 21.04 -15.53
CA VAL A 2 -0.01 19.71 -15.49
C VAL A 2 0.92 18.48 -15.50
N GLN A 3 2.08 18.54 -16.19
CA GLN A 3 2.92 17.35 -16.40
C GLN A 3 3.73 16.93 -15.17
N LEU A 4 4.11 17.89 -14.32
CA LEU A 4 4.84 17.63 -13.08
C LEU A 4 3.92 17.00 -12.04
N GLU A 5 2.75 17.58 -11.81
CA GLU A 5 1.73 17.05 -10.88
C GLU A 5 1.34 15.61 -11.27
N GLY A 6 1.19 15.33 -12.57
CA GLY A 6 0.94 13.98 -13.07
C GLY A 6 2.09 13.00 -12.77
N SER A 7 3.33 13.47 -12.80
CA SER A 7 4.52 12.66 -12.49
C SER A 7 4.66 12.43 -10.98
N GLU A 8 4.46 13.48 -10.17
CA GLU A 8 4.48 13.43 -8.70
C GLU A 8 3.38 12.51 -8.16
N ASN A 9 2.17 12.59 -8.71
CA ASN A 9 1.07 11.70 -8.33
C ASN A 9 1.42 10.24 -8.64
N ARG A 10 2.04 9.93 -9.80
CA ARG A 10 2.50 8.56 -10.10
C ARG A 10 3.54 8.05 -9.10
N ILE A 11 4.48 8.91 -8.69
CA ILE A 11 5.48 8.58 -7.67
C ILE A 11 4.81 8.35 -6.31
N ALA A 12 3.86 9.20 -5.91
CA ALA A 12 3.11 9.06 -4.66
C ALA A 12 2.29 7.76 -4.63
N VAL A 13 1.61 7.43 -5.73
CA VAL A 13 0.86 6.17 -5.89
C VAL A 13 1.81 4.96 -5.84
N ALA A 14 2.94 5.01 -6.54
CA ALA A 14 3.93 3.94 -6.53
C ALA A 14 4.53 3.72 -5.12
N ARG A 15 4.83 4.81 -4.41
CA ARG A 15 5.28 4.78 -3.02
C ARG A 15 4.24 4.16 -2.10
N GLY A 16 2.97 4.57 -2.21
CA GLY A 16 1.86 4.00 -1.44
C GLY A 16 1.71 2.50 -1.66
N ARG A 17 1.79 2.03 -2.92
CA ARG A 17 1.76 0.60 -3.25
C ARG A 17 2.93 -0.17 -2.63
N TYR A 18 4.13 0.39 -2.69
CA TYR A 18 5.31 -0.22 -2.10
C TYR A 18 5.17 -0.39 -0.58
N ILE A 19 4.76 0.66 0.14
CA ILE A 19 4.57 0.63 1.60
C ILE A 19 3.56 -0.45 1.98
N LYS A 20 2.41 -0.48 1.30
CA LYS A 20 1.36 -1.46 1.55
C LYS A 20 1.83 -2.89 1.31
N ALA A 21 2.64 -3.12 0.27
CA ALA A 21 3.20 -4.44 0.00
C ALA A 21 4.18 -4.89 1.10
N ILE A 22 5.04 -3.98 1.58
CA ILE A 22 5.97 -4.27 2.68
C ILE A 22 5.21 -4.55 3.98
N GLU A 23 4.17 -3.76 4.28
CA GLU A 23 3.33 -3.97 5.45
C GLU A 23 2.63 -5.34 5.39
N GLN A 24 1.98 -5.67 4.27
CA GLN A 24 1.32 -6.95 4.07
C GLN A 24 2.30 -8.12 4.18
N TYR A 25 3.48 -8.00 3.57
CA TYR A 25 4.55 -8.99 3.70
C TYR A 25 4.96 -9.18 5.16
N ASN A 26 5.24 -8.10 5.88
CA ASN A 26 5.65 -8.14 7.28
C ASN A 26 4.57 -8.75 8.19
N VAL A 27 3.30 -8.46 7.93
CA VAL A 27 2.17 -9.09 8.65
C VAL A 27 2.09 -10.58 8.33
N THR A 28 2.28 -10.96 7.07
CA THR A 28 2.18 -12.34 6.61
C THR A 28 3.27 -13.21 7.24
N ILE A 29 4.54 -12.82 7.15
CA ILE A 29 5.66 -13.62 7.68
C ILE A 29 5.67 -13.73 9.21
N ARG A 30 4.86 -12.93 9.91
CA ARG A 30 4.73 -12.97 11.38
C ARG A 30 3.56 -13.85 11.86
N LYS A 31 2.65 -14.23 10.97
CA LYS A 31 1.47 -15.05 11.30
C LYS A 31 1.76 -16.53 11.09
N PHE A 32 1.16 -17.38 11.91
CA PHE A 32 1.17 -18.83 11.69
C PHE A 32 0.30 -19.18 10.47
N PRO A 33 0.72 -20.08 9.57
CA PRO A 33 1.93 -20.91 9.61
C PRO A 33 3.18 -20.25 9.00
N ALA A 34 3.01 -19.13 8.29
CA ALA A 34 4.09 -18.47 7.54
C ALA A 34 5.32 -18.09 8.38
N VAL A 35 5.16 -17.81 9.67
CA VAL A 35 6.29 -17.58 10.59
C VAL A 35 7.23 -18.78 10.73
N LEU A 36 6.73 -20.00 10.59
CA LEU A 36 7.56 -21.21 10.60
C LEU A 36 8.35 -21.32 9.30
N THR A 37 7.67 -21.17 8.15
CA THR A 37 8.31 -21.14 6.84
C THR A 37 9.34 -20.02 6.76
N ALA A 38 9.03 -18.84 7.31
CA ALA A 38 9.93 -17.70 7.36
C ALA A 38 11.20 -18.00 8.16
N LYS A 39 11.09 -18.72 9.29
CA LYS A 39 12.26 -19.17 10.05
C LYS A 39 13.10 -20.21 9.29
N VAL A 40 12.48 -21.14 8.58
CA VAL A 40 13.21 -22.15 7.80
C VAL A 40 13.92 -21.53 6.59
N MET A 41 13.34 -20.48 6.00
CA MET A 41 13.86 -19.81 4.79
C MET A 41 14.57 -18.49 5.10
N ASP A 42 14.85 -18.19 6.38
CA ASP A 42 15.48 -16.94 6.85
C ASP A 42 14.81 -15.63 6.38
N TYR A 43 13.49 -15.66 6.19
CA TYR A 43 12.71 -14.48 5.84
C TYR A 43 12.49 -13.57 7.05
N THR A 44 12.95 -12.34 6.95
CA THR A 44 12.86 -11.32 8.00
C THR A 44 11.98 -10.13 7.57
N PRO A 45 11.36 -9.42 8.53
CA PRO A 45 10.58 -8.22 8.21
C PRO A 45 11.41 -7.19 7.46
N LYS A 46 10.88 -6.72 6.34
CA LYS A 46 11.50 -5.66 5.54
C LYS A 46 11.26 -4.32 6.22
N LYS A 47 12.26 -3.43 6.18
CA LYS A 47 12.14 -2.07 6.71
C LYS A 47 11.01 -1.35 5.97
N ASN A 48 10.05 -0.84 6.73
CA ASN A 48 9.01 -0.01 6.16
C ASN A 48 9.57 1.39 5.95
N TYR A 49 9.56 1.89 4.72
CA TYR A 49 9.88 3.27 4.43
C TYR A 49 8.56 4.04 4.47
N LEU A 50 8.09 4.35 5.68
CA LEU A 50 6.99 5.28 5.83
C LEU A 50 7.50 6.65 5.35
N PRO A 51 6.89 7.29 4.35
CA PRO A 51 7.00 8.74 4.23
C PRO A 51 6.44 9.33 5.52
N ASP A 52 7.04 10.41 6.01
CA ASP A 52 6.56 11.13 7.19
C ASP A 52 5.04 11.43 7.11
N ASP A 53 4.51 11.51 5.88
CA ASP A 53 3.11 11.70 5.56
C ASP A 53 2.31 10.40 5.38
N VAL A 54 2.29 9.55 6.42
CA VAL A 54 1.41 8.36 6.52
C VAL A 54 -0.08 8.66 6.27
N ALA A 55 -0.49 9.92 6.41
CA ALA A 55 -1.84 10.39 6.12
C ALA A 55 -2.22 10.26 4.64
N ALA A 56 -1.27 10.43 3.71
CA ALA A 56 -1.57 10.42 2.27
C ALA A 56 -1.92 9.00 1.74
N VAL A 57 -1.30 7.96 2.29
CA VAL A 57 -1.54 6.56 1.87
C VAL A 57 -2.84 6.00 2.44
N SER A 58 -3.29 6.55 3.58
CA SER A 58 -4.52 6.13 4.27
C SER A 58 -5.80 6.72 3.66
N LYS A 59 -5.72 7.56 2.62
CA LYS A 59 -6.90 7.82 1.78
C LYS A 59 -7.24 6.55 1.03
N ALA A 60 -8.02 5.68 1.69
CA ALA A 60 -8.74 4.63 1.03
C ALA A 60 -9.45 5.26 -0.18
N PRO A 61 -9.32 4.68 -1.39
CA PRO A 61 -10.16 5.13 -2.48
C PRO A 61 -11.60 4.95 -2.02
N THR A 62 -12.33 6.05 -1.82
CA THR A 62 -13.78 6.01 -1.67
C THR A 62 -14.30 5.49 -2.99
N ILE A 63 -14.60 4.19 -3.04
CA ILE A 63 -15.32 3.62 -4.17
C ILE A 63 -16.77 4.09 -4.01
N ASP A 64 -17.06 5.25 -4.57
CA ASP A 64 -18.38 5.84 -4.54
C ASP A 64 -19.18 5.32 -5.74
N PHE A 65 -20.08 4.36 -5.49
CA PHE A 65 -21.01 3.82 -6.48
C PHE A 65 -22.29 4.67 -6.60
N SER A 66 -22.32 5.90 -6.09
CA SER A 66 -23.49 6.77 -6.23
C SER A 66 -23.71 7.29 -7.66
N GLN A 67 -22.68 7.27 -8.52
CA GLN A 67 -22.77 7.82 -9.88
C GLN A 67 -23.48 6.90 -10.90
N ASN A 68 -23.93 5.71 -10.49
CA ASN A 68 -24.68 4.79 -11.35
C ASN A 68 -26.15 4.61 -10.94
N ALA A 69 -26.72 5.51 -10.12
CA ALA A 69 -28.11 5.43 -9.68
C ALA A 69 -29.11 6.34 -10.41
N ASN A 70 -28.68 7.24 -11.31
CA ASN A 70 -29.61 8.04 -12.11
C ASN A 70 -29.56 7.66 -13.59
N ALA A 71 -29.75 6.36 -13.85
CA ALA A 71 -30.31 5.91 -15.11
C ALA A 71 -31.82 5.81 -14.90
N HIS A 72 -32.58 6.86 -15.23
CA HIS A 72 -34.00 6.84 -15.66
C HIS A 72 -34.42 8.24 -16.12
#